data_AF-A0A7W9PX75-F1
#
_entry.id   AF-A0A7W9PX75-F1
#
_cell.length_a   1.000
_cell.length_b   1.000
_cell.length_c   1.000
_cell.angle_alpha   90.00
_cell.angle_beta   90.00
_cell.angle_gamma   90.00
#
_symmetry.space_group_name_H-M   'P 1'
#
loop_
_entity.id
_entity.type
_entity.pdbx_description
1 polymer ?
#
loop_
_entity_poly.entity_id
_entity_poly.type
_entity_poly.pdbx_seq_one_letter_code
_entity_poly.pdbx_strand_id
1 'polypeptide(L)'
;MNARTEPAEAETAPGDPARPPLIREFLLVAGLFLVYKLGRRLAVGHTSEAFGNAGRVWHLERTAHLPHENAVQSALLHGDTLVHLANTYYAAVHFPATLAFLVWLYLRRPAHYVWARRVLAVVTTAALVLPFTFPLAPPRMVTGTGLVDTARVYGPSVYGPPAGDHLSNQFAAMPSLHFGWALMVAIGLIAATRSRWRPLWLLHPLITLLVIVGTANHYWLDAIVATAMLGLALALVHPPRRTAGTPGRAAGLPVTREPVLAGAGR
;
A
#
# COMPACT_ATOMS: atom_id res chain seq x y z
N MET A 1 -58.28 4.95 33.27
CA MET A 1 -57.11 4.09 32.97
C MET A 1 -56.47 4.59 31.68
N ASN A 2 -55.43 5.41 31.78
CA ASN A 2 -54.74 5.97 30.62
C ASN A 2 -53.53 5.09 30.30
N ALA A 3 -53.67 4.26 29.27
CA ALA A 3 -52.56 3.47 28.73
C ALA A 3 -51.57 4.41 28.05
N ARG A 4 -50.37 4.56 28.64
CA ARG A 4 -49.22 5.18 27.97
C ARG A 4 -48.60 4.12 27.07
N THR A 5 -48.75 4.27 25.76
CA THR A 5 -47.98 3.52 24.77
C THR A 5 -46.56 4.08 24.78
N GLU A 6 -45.59 3.28 25.21
CA GLU A 6 -44.18 3.62 25.06
C GLU A 6 -43.81 3.67 23.56
N PRO A 7 -43.01 4.65 23.11
CA PRO A 7 -42.50 4.65 21.76
C PRO A 7 -41.53 3.48 21.59
N ALA A 8 -41.84 2.60 20.65
CA ALA A 8 -40.97 1.51 20.22
C ALA A 8 -39.55 2.03 19.97
N GLU A 9 -38.56 1.40 20.59
CA GLU A 9 -37.14 1.64 20.33
C GLU A 9 -36.91 1.62 18.82
N ALA A 10 -36.52 2.78 18.29
CA ALA A 10 -36.12 2.91 16.92
C ALA A 10 -34.87 2.06 16.73
N GLU A 11 -35.06 0.84 16.22
CA GLU A 11 -34.03 -0.06 15.76
C GLU A 11 -33.09 0.74 14.85
N THR A 12 -31.93 1.11 15.39
CA THR A 12 -30.97 1.97 14.71
C THR A 12 -30.56 1.28 13.41
N ALA A 13 -31.04 1.81 12.29
CA ALA A 13 -30.59 1.40 10.96
C ALA A 13 -29.06 1.34 10.98
N PRO A 14 -28.42 0.28 10.45
CA PRO A 14 -26.97 0.13 10.50
C PRO A 14 -26.33 1.38 9.87
N GLY A 15 -25.78 2.23 10.75
CA GLY A 15 -25.27 3.54 10.39
C GLY A 15 -24.11 3.40 9.42
N ASP A 16 -24.06 4.33 8.47
CA ASP A 16 -22.93 4.48 7.56
C ASP A 16 -21.63 4.51 8.40
N PRO A 17 -20.60 3.71 8.09
CA PRO A 17 -19.46 3.50 8.97
C PRO A 17 -18.79 4.84 9.32
N ALA A 18 -18.82 5.18 10.61
CA ALA A 18 -18.30 6.44 11.13
C ALA A 18 -16.79 6.57 10.88
N ARG A 19 -16.35 7.80 10.57
CA ARG A 19 -14.94 8.12 10.36
C ARG A 19 -14.15 7.92 11.67
N PRO A 20 -12.99 7.26 11.64
CA PRO A 20 -12.17 7.12 12.84
C PRO A 20 -11.66 8.50 13.30
N PRO A 21 -11.55 8.73 14.62
CA PRO A 21 -11.06 10.00 15.14
C PRO A 21 -9.59 10.21 14.78
N LEU A 22 -9.24 11.42 14.33
CA LEU A 22 -7.89 11.76 13.83
C LEU A 22 -6.77 11.46 14.83
N ILE A 23 -7.05 11.53 16.13
CA ILE A 23 -6.07 11.20 17.18
C ILE A 23 -5.53 9.76 17.06
N ARG A 24 -6.37 8.81 16.65
CA ARG A 24 -5.93 7.41 16.43
C ARG A 24 -4.99 7.30 15.24
N GLU A 25 -5.17 8.15 14.22
CA GLU A 25 -4.31 8.17 13.04
C GLU A 25 -2.95 8.81 13.37
N PHE A 26 -2.94 9.89 14.16
CA PHE A 26 -1.70 10.45 14.69
C PHE A 26 -0.91 9.44 15.54
N LEU A 27 -1.58 8.71 16.42
CA LEU A 27 -0.93 7.66 17.24
C LEU A 27 -0.38 6.51 16.38
N LEU A 28 -1.08 6.12 15.31
CA LEU A 28 -0.59 5.11 14.37
C LEU A 28 0.68 5.56 13.65
N VAL A 29 0.67 6.79 13.11
CA VAL A 29 1.84 7.36 12.43
C VAL A 29 3.01 7.52 13.41
N ALA A 30 2.75 8.00 14.63
CA ALA A 30 3.76 8.12 15.68
C ALA A 30 4.34 6.75 16.06
N GLY A 31 3.50 5.72 16.18
CA GLY A 31 3.93 4.35 16.45
C GLY A 31 4.81 3.78 15.34
N LEU A 32 4.41 3.92 14.08
CA LEU A 32 5.22 3.52 12.92
C LEU A 32 6.56 4.28 12.87
N PHE A 33 6.54 5.58 13.17
CA PHE A 33 7.74 6.39 13.25
C PHE A 33 8.67 5.94 14.38
N LEU A 34 8.12 5.50 15.52
CA LEU A 34 8.92 4.96 16.62
C LEU A 34 9.56 3.62 16.24
N VAL A 35 8.82 2.72 15.58
CA VAL A 35 9.35 1.46 15.06
C VAL A 35 10.50 1.74 14.07
N TYR A 36 10.31 2.67 13.15
CA TYR A 36 11.35 3.12 12.24
C TYR A 36 12.61 3.62 12.98
N LYS A 37 12.42 4.50 13.98
CA LYS A 37 13.53 5.10 14.72
C LYS A 37 14.27 4.07 15.59
N LEU A 38 13.55 3.17 16.25
CA LEU A 38 14.13 2.11 17.06
C LEU A 38 14.91 1.15 16.17
N GLY A 39 14.29 0.72 15.07
CA GLY A 39 14.93 -0.11 14.07
C GLY A 39 16.23 0.50 13.56
N ARG A 40 16.22 1.79 13.22
CA ARG A 40 17.43 2.52 12.79
C ARG A 40 18.56 2.46 13.82
N ARG A 41 18.27 2.58 15.13
CA ARG A 41 19.29 2.50 16.18
C ARG A 41 19.95 1.12 16.27
N LEU A 42 19.24 0.06 15.88
CA LEU A 42 19.72 -1.31 15.92
C LEU A 42 20.50 -1.71 14.66
N ALA A 43 20.38 -0.96 13.55
CA ALA A 43 20.93 -1.29 12.24
C ALA A 43 22.41 -0.93 12.01
N VAL A 44 23.14 -0.50 13.03
CA VAL A 44 24.52 -0.02 12.88
C VAL A 44 25.47 -1.20 12.69
N GLY A 45 26.09 -1.31 11.51
CA GLY A 45 27.26 -2.18 11.29
C GLY A 45 27.15 -3.32 10.25
N HIS A 46 26.02 -3.47 9.54
CA HIS A 46 25.79 -4.64 8.65
C HIS A 46 26.15 -4.43 7.16
N THR A 47 27.16 -3.61 6.85
CA THR A 47 27.54 -3.31 5.45
C THR A 47 27.99 -4.55 4.68
N SER A 48 28.89 -5.35 5.21
CA SER A 48 29.42 -6.54 4.54
C SER A 48 28.34 -7.60 4.29
N GLU A 49 27.47 -7.81 5.27
CA GLU A 49 26.32 -8.72 5.16
C GLU A 49 25.34 -8.26 4.07
N ALA A 50 25.08 -6.95 3.95
CA ALA A 50 24.22 -6.39 2.93
C ALA A 50 24.71 -6.69 1.50
N PHE A 51 26.02 -6.58 1.26
CA PHE A 51 26.63 -6.93 -0.02
C PHE A 51 26.64 -8.44 -0.28
N GLY A 52 26.87 -9.25 0.76
CA GLY A 52 26.76 -10.72 0.66
C GLY A 52 25.34 -11.18 0.31
N ASN A 53 24.32 -10.56 0.93
CA ASN A 53 22.91 -10.76 0.60
C ASN A 53 22.59 -10.33 -0.82
N ALA A 54 23.16 -9.22 -1.28
CA ALA A 54 22.98 -8.75 -2.65
C ALA A 54 23.54 -9.75 -3.68
N GLY A 55 24.69 -10.36 -3.41
CA GLY A 55 25.20 -11.46 -4.23
C GLY A 55 24.26 -12.67 -4.26
N ARG A 56 23.71 -13.07 -3.10
CA ARG A 56 22.76 -14.20 -3.01
C ARG A 56 21.47 -13.95 -3.78
N VAL A 57 20.84 -12.79 -3.55
CA VAL A 57 19.67 -12.34 -4.33
C VAL A 57 20.04 -12.31 -5.80
N TRP A 58 21.24 -11.81 -6.11
CA TRP A 58 21.65 -11.71 -7.50
C TRP A 58 21.76 -13.08 -8.17
N HIS A 59 22.37 -14.07 -7.54
CA HIS A 59 22.41 -15.40 -8.12
C HIS A 59 21.02 -16.06 -8.19
N LEU A 60 20.18 -15.85 -7.19
CA LEU A 60 18.84 -16.45 -7.12
C LEU A 60 17.98 -16.03 -8.32
N GLU A 61 17.91 -14.74 -8.63
CA GLU A 61 17.12 -14.25 -9.77
C GLU A 61 17.61 -14.83 -11.11
N ARG A 62 18.92 -15.00 -11.25
CA ARG A 62 19.54 -15.62 -12.43
C ARG A 62 19.21 -17.11 -12.52
N THR A 63 19.27 -17.85 -11.41
CA THR A 63 18.85 -19.26 -11.37
C THR A 63 17.35 -19.43 -11.62
N ALA A 64 16.53 -18.46 -11.20
CA ALA A 64 15.10 -18.41 -11.47
C ALA A 64 14.76 -17.90 -12.88
N HIS A 65 15.78 -17.58 -13.71
CA HIS A 65 15.62 -17.06 -15.06
C HIS A 65 14.76 -15.79 -15.14
N LEU A 66 14.82 -14.94 -14.11
CA LEU A 66 14.17 -13.64 -14.14
C LEU A 66 14.89 -12.71 -15.14
N PRO A 67 14.16 -11.77 -15.76
CA PRO A 67 14.77 -10.78 -16.66
C PRO A 67 15.88 -9.99 -15.98
N HIS A 68 16.93 -9.65 -16.72
CA HIS A 68 17.97 -8.78 -16.20
C HIS A 68 17.45 -7.35 -15.99
N GLU A 69 17.76 -6.76 -14.84
CA GLU A 69 17.48 -5.35 -14.53
C GLU A 69 18.12 -4.41 -15.57
N ASN A 70 19.26 -4.81 -16.14
CA ASN A 70 19.97 -4.12 -17.22
C ASN A 70 19.08 -3.88 -18.46
N ALA A 71 18.12 -4.77 -18.74
CA ALA A 71 17.22 -4.59 -19.87
C ALA A 71 16.29 -3.39 -19.65
N VAL A 72 15.83 -3.18 -18.42
CA VAL A 72 14.98 -2.03 -18.06
C VAL A 72 15.82 -0.77 -17.93
N GLN A 73 16.98 -0.85 -17.29
CA GLN A 73 17.85 0.31 -17.11
C GLN A 73 18.41 0.80 -18.46
N SER A 74 18.82 -0.08 -19.37
CA SER A 74 19.32 0.35 -20.68
C SER A 74 18.25 1.13 -21.44
N ALA A 75 16.99 0.67 -21.45
CA ALA A 75 15.86 1.42 -22.01
C ALA A 75 15.70 2.80 -21.38
N LEU A 76 15.82 2.91 -20.05
CA LEU A 76 15.71 4.18 -19.34
C LEU A 76 16.87 5.14 -19.69
N LEU A 77 18.08 4.62 -19.87
CA LEU A 77 19.29 5.39 -20.20
C LEU A 77 19.35 5.89 -21.66
N HIS A 78 18.35 5.60 -22.51
CA HIS A 78 18.30 6.14 -23.87
C HIS A 78 18.05 7.66 -23.93
N GLY A 79 17.66 8.29 -22.82
CA GLY A 79 17.52 9.74 -22.77
C GLY A 79 17.59 10.29 -21.35
N ASP A 80 18.43 11.30 -21.14
CA ASP A 80 18.65 11.95 -19.85
C ASP A 80 17.34 12.43 -19.20
N THR A 81 16.41 12.95 -20.01
CA THR A 81 15.08 13.37 -19.56
C THR A 81 14.30 12.21 -18.93
N LEU A 82 14.35 11.01 -19.51
CA LEU A 82 13.64 9.83 -18.96
C LEU A 82 14.24 9.42 -17.61
N VAL A 83 15.56 9.44 -17.50
CA VAL A 83 16.28 9.13 -16.25
C VAL A 83 15.92 10.14 -15.16
N HIS A 84 15.95 11.43 -15.47
CA HIS A 84 15.56 12.48 -14.53
C HIS A 84 14.10 12.35 -14.09
N LEU A 85 13.19 12.05 -15.03
CA LEU A 85 11.78 11.83 -14.70
C LEU A 85 11.61 10.61 -13.79
N ALA A 86 12.32 9.52 -14.04
CA ALA A 86 12.28 8.32 -13.19
C ALA A 86 12.86 8.60 -11.79
N ASN A 87 14.00 9.26 -11.69
CA ASN A 87 14.58 9.67 -10.40
C ASN A 87 13.64 10.60 -9.63
N THR A 88 13.03 11.56 -10.32
CA THR A 88 12.05 12.50 -9.71
C THR A 88 10.78 11.76 -9.28
N TYR A 89 10.29 10.83 -10.10
CA TYR A 89 9.15 9.97 -9.75
C TYR A 89 9.42 9.17 -8.48
N TYR A 90 10.60 8.52 -8.42
CA TYR A 90 11.07 7.76 -7.27
C TYR A 90 11.10 8.63 -6.01
N ALA A 91 11.60 9.86 -6.13
CA ALA A 91 11.70 10.81 -5.02
C ALA A 91 10.35 11.35 -4.53
N ALA A 92 9.45 11.68 -5.46
CA ALA A 92 8.35 12.60 -5.16
C ALA A 92 6.96 11.96 -5.16
N VAL A 93 6.72 10.85 -5.84
CA VAL A 93 5.34 10.38 -6.08
C VAL A 93 4.80 9.50 -4.95
N HIS A 94 5.67 8.69 -4.35
CA HIS A 94 5.25 7.63 -3.43
C HIS A 94 4.44 8.13 -2.21
N PHE A 95 4.97 9.10 -1.47
CA PHE A 95 4.29 9.65 -0.29
C PHE A 95 3.03 10.46 -0.64
N PRO A 96 3.08 11.45 -1.55
CA PRO A 96 1.90 12.23 -1.91
C PRO A 96 0.78 11.40 -2.52
N ALA A 97 1.09 10.41 -3.38
CA ALA A 97 0.08 9.55 -3.98
C ALA A 97 -0.65 8.72 -2.92
N THR A 98 0.10 8.13 -1.99
CA THR A 98 -0.47 7.34 -0.88
C THR A 98 -1.29 8.21 0.07
N LEU A 99 -0.82 9.42 0.38
CA LEU A 99 -1.56 10.39 1.20
C LEU A 99 -2.87 10.81 0.52
N ALA A 100 -2.81 11.19 -0.76
CA ALA A 100 -3.99 11.58 -1.53
C ALA A 100 -5.02 10.44 -1.60
N PHE A 101 -4.57 9.20 -1.81
CA PHE A 101 -5.40 8.01 -1.77
C PHE A 101 -6.10 7.83 -0.40
N LEU A 102 -5.35 7.93 0.70
CA LEU A 102 -5.88 7.79 2.05
C LEU A 102 -6.86 8.92 2.40
N VAL A 103 -6.55 10.17 2.05
CA VAL A 103 -7.45 11.33 2.24
C VAL A 103 -8.73 11.13 1.45
N TRP A 104 -8.64 10.71 0.18
CA TRP A 104 -9.82 10.44 -0.63
C TRP A 104 -10.69 9.33 -0.02
N LEU A 105 -10.10 8.23 0.42
CA LEU A 105 -10.83 7.16 1.12
C LEU A 105 -11.45 7.66 2.43
N TYR A 106 -10.73 8.45 3.22
CA TYR A 106 -11.24 8.99 4.47
C TYR A 106 -12.48 9.87 4.25
N LEU A 107 -12.45 10.71 3.22
CA LEU A 107 -13.54 11.62 2.89
C LEU A 107 -14.74 10.90 2.25
N ARG A 108 -14.49 9.99 1.31
CA ARG A 108 -15.52 9.41 0.42
C ARG A 108 -15.90 7.97 0.73
N ARG A 109 -15.02 7.18 1.38
CA ARG A 109 -15.17 5.73 1.60
C ARG A 109 -14.62 5.28 2.97
N PRO A 110 -15.17 5.72 4.12
CA PRO A 110 -14.58 5.49 5.45
C PRO A 110 -14.32 4.02 5.80
N ALA A 111 -15.19 3.10 5.39
CA ALA A 111 -14.94 1.66 5.60
C ALA A 111 -13.71 1.14 4.84
N HIS A 112 -13.53 1.59 3.60
CA HIS A 112 -12.37 1.22 2.80
C HIS A 112 -11.10 1.89 3.34
N TYR A 113 -11.20 3.11 3.89
CA TYR A 113 -10.11 3.77 4.60
C TYR A 113 -9.60 2.91 5.77
N VAL A 114 -10.49 2.44 6.64
CA VAL A 114 -10.10 1.62 7.81
C VAL A 114 -9.45 0.31 7.39
N TRP A 115 -9.93 -0.31 6.32
CA TRP A 115 -9.29 -1.50 5.76
C TRP A 115 -7.91 -1.19 5.17
N ALA A 116 -7.83 -0.21 4.27
CA ALA A 116 -6.60 0.13 3.57
C ALA A 116 -5.50 0.61 4.54
N ARG A 117 -5.84 1.43 5.54
CA ARG A 117 -4.87 1.88 6.56
C ARG A 117 -4.32 0.72 7.39
N ARG A 118 -5.13 -0.29 7.70
CA ARG A 118 -4.70 -1.47 8.49
C ARG A 118 -3.74 -2.32 7.67
N VAL A 119 -4.07 -2.57 6.40
CA VAL A 119 -3.19 -3.29 5.48
C VAL A 119 -1.86 -2.55 5.32
N LEU A 120 -1.91 -1.22 5.07
CA LEU A 120 -0.71 -0.38 4.97
C LEU A 120 0.12 -0.39 6.25
N ALA A 121 -0.50 -0.31 7.43
CA ALA A 121 0.22 -0.39 8.70
C ALA A 121 0.92 -1.74 8.90
N VAL A 122 0.24 -2.84 8.60
CA VAL A 122 0.81 -4.20 8.71
C VAL A 122 1.98 -4.38 7.76
N VAL A 123 1.80 -4.08 6.47
CA VAL A 123 2.87 -4.25 5.47
C VAL A 123 4.05 -3.31 5.74
N THR A 124 3.78 -2.07 6.17
CA THR A 124 4.84 -1.11 6.51
C THR A 124 5.61 -1.56 7.73
N THR A 125 4.93 -2.00 8.78
CA THR A 125 5.62 -2.51 9.99
C THR A 125 6.50 -3.70 9.64
N ALA A 126 5.98 -4.67 8.88
CA ALA A 126 6.77 -5.83 8.48
C ALA A 126 7.97 -5.45 7.60
N ALA A 127 7.78 -4.52 6.65
CA ALA A 127 8.83 -4.01 5.79
C ALA A 127 9.87 -3.15 6.53
N LEU A 128 9.50 -2.51 7.63
CA LEU A 128 10.43 -1.80 8.50
C LEU A 128 11.28 -2.76 9.35
N VAL A 129 10.78 -3.96 9.65
CA VAL A 129 11.47 -4.97 10.47
C VAL A 129 12.38 -5.87 9.64
N LEU A 130 11.98 -6.26 8.43
CA LEU A 130 12.73 -7.22 7.61
C LEU A 130 14.21 -6.83 7.36
N PRO A 131 14.55 -5.55 7.10
CA PRO A 131 15.94 -5.15 6.86
C PRO A 131 16.89 -5.40 8.03
N PHE A 132 16.40 -5.61 9.25
CA PHE A 132 17.24 -6.01 10.40
C PHE A 132 17.67 -7.46 10.34
N THR A 133 16.83 -8.32 9.75
CA THR A 133 17.13 -9.75 9.60
C THR A 133 17.76 -10.07 8.25
N PHE A 134 17.57 -9.21 7.26
CA PHE A 134 18.08 -9.36 5.91
C PHE A 134 18.44 -8.00 5.32
N PRO A 135 19.57 -7.39 5.74
CA PRO A 135 20.05 -6.17 5.12
C PRO A 135 20.42 -6.48 3.66
N LEU A 136 20.06 -5.61 2.71
CA LEU A 136 20.27 -5.87 1.29
C LEU A 136 20.78 -4.63 0.58
N ALA A 137 21.98 -4.74 0.01
CA ALA A 137 22.52 -3.69 -0.83
C ALA A 137 21.78 -3.63 -2.18
N PRO A 138 21.37 -2.43 -2.63
CA PRO A 138 20.63 -2.27 -3.87
C PRO A 138 21.54 -2.47 -5.08
N PRO A 139 20.97 -2.82 -6.26
CA PRO A 139 21.76 -3.14 -7.44
C PRO A 139 22.78 -2.07 -7.87
N ARG A 140 22.43 -0.78 -7.71
CA ARG A 140 23.31 0.37 -8.02
C ARG A 140 24.60 0.44 -7.20
N MET A 141 24.67 -0.23 -6.05
CA MET A 141 25.83 -0.21 -5.15
C MET A 141 26.74 -1.42 -5.35
N VAL A 142 26.29 -2.47 -6.05
CA VAL A 142 27.02 -3.72 -6.19
C VAL A 142 27.91 -3.69 -7.42
N THR A 143 29.22 -3.85 -7.22
CA THR A 143 30.19 -3.97 -8.31
C THR A 143 29.96 -5.24 -9.11
N GLY A 144 29.95 -5.14 -10.45
CA GLY A 144 29.81 -6.30 -11.34
C GLY A 144 28.40 -6.58 -11.86
N THR A 145 27.38 -5.82 -11.43
CA THR A 145 26.02 -5.88 -12.03
C THR A 145 25.95 -5.18 -13.39
N GLY A 146 26.86 -4.22 -13.63
CA GLY A 146 26.82 -3.34 -14.80
C GLY A 146 25.77 -2.23 -14.69
N LEU A 147 25.09 -2.12 -13.56
CA LEU A 147 24.06 -1.11 -13.33
C LEU A 147 24.67 0.23 -12.87
N VAL A 148 24.09 1.32 -13.37
CA VAL A 148 24.47 2.70 -13.06
C VAL A 148 23.62 3.22 -11.89
N ASP A 149 24.26 3.91 -10.96
CA ASP A 149 23.59 4.73 -9.95
C ASP A 149 23.04 6.01 -10.60
N THR A 150 21.82 5.93 -11.12
CA THR A 150 21.18 7.04 -11.85
C THR A 150 20.94 8.25 -10.96
N ALA A 151 20.70 8.05 -9.67
CA ALA A 151 20.49 9.13 -8.71
C ALA A 151 21.78 9.92 -8.45
N ARG A 152 22.94 9.23 -8.46
CA ARG A 152 24.25 9.88 -8.33
C ARG A 152 24.72 10.56 -9.62
N VAL A 153 24.48 9.95 -10.77
CA VAL A 153 24.98 10.44 -12.07
C VAL A 153 24.10 11.54 -12.65
N TYR A 154 22.77 11.36 -12.61
CA TYR A 154 21.80 12.28 -13.21
C TYR A 154 21.05 13.06 -12.14
N GLY A 155 20.67 12.41 -11.04
CA GLY A 155 19.84 13.03 -10.00
C GLY A 155 18.37 13.26 -10.41
N PRO A 156 17.54 13.74 -9.48
CA PRO A 156 17.86 14.03 -8.09
C PRO A 156 18.11 12.77 -7.25
N SER A 157 19.00 12.86 -6.25
CA SER A 157 19.20 11.77 -5.28
C SER A 157 18.33 11.98 -4.04
N VAL A 158 17.58 10.95 -3.67
CA VAL A 158 16.79 10.90 -2.42
C VAL A 158 17.68 10.57 -1.22
N TYR A 159 18.81 9.91 -1.48
CA TYR A 159 19.80 9.55 -0.46
C TYR A 159 20.93 10.59 -0.51
N GLY A 160 21.20 11.25 0.62
CA GLY A 160 22.33 12.18 0.74
C GLY A 160 23.69 11.48 0.54
N PRO A 161 24.81 12.22 0.59
CA PRO A 161 26.14 11.65 0.55
C PRO A 161 26.26 10.49 1.56
N PRO A 162 27.04 9.42 1.30
CA PRO A 162 27.18 8.25 2.17
C PRO A 162 27.97 8.56 3.46
N ALA A 163 27.57 9.61 4.18
CA ALA A 163 28.08 10.00 5.48
C ALA A 163 26.93 9.89 6.50
N GLY A 164 27.06 8.98 7.47
CA GLY A 164 26.15 8.86 8.62
C GLY A 164 24.83 8.12 8.38
N ASP A 165 23.78 8.56 9.10
CA ASP A 165 22.44 7.95 9.28
C ASP A 165 21.67 7.51 8.01
N HIS A 166 22.13 7.94 6.83
CA HIS A 166 21.51 7.61 5.54
C HIS A 166 22.00 6.28 4.95
N LEU A 167 23.09 5.69 5.47
CA LEU A 167 23.66 4.45 4.95
C LEU A 167 22.76 3.24 5.23
N SER A 168 22.16 3.14 6.43
CA SER A 168 21.26 2.02 6.77
C SER A 168 19.96 2.05 5.94
N ASN A 169 19.47 3.23 5.60
CA ASN A 169 18.31 3.38 4.72
C ASN A 169 18.62 2.99 3.25
N GLN A 170 19.89 3.05 2.84
CA GLN A 170 20.31 2.61 1.51
C GLN A 170 20.41 1.08 1.41
N PHE A 171 20.70 0.37 2.51
CA PHE A 171 20.77 -1.10 2.59
C PHE A 171 19.42 -1.77 2.92
N ALA A 172 18.32 -1.03 2.84
CA ALA A 172 16.97 -1.56 3.05
C ALA A 172 16.25 -1.76 1.70
N ALA A 173 16.92 -2.40 0.73
CA ALA A 173 16.33 -2.63 -0.59
C ALA A 173 15.14 -3.62 -0.54
N MET A 174 15.21 -4.68 0.27
CA MET A 174 14.11 -5.64 0.40
C MET A 174 13.36 -5.47 1.72
N PRO A 175 12.01 -5.38 1.71
CA PRO A 175 11.11 -5.37 0.55
C PRO A 175 10.93 -3.95 -0.02
N SER A 176 10.50 -3.84 -1.28
CA SER A 176 10.23 -2.53 -1.88
C SER A 176 8.92 -1.91 -1.35
N LEU A 177 9.04 -0.99 -0.39
CA LEU A 177 7.90 -0.19 0.12
C LEU A 177 7.26 0.67 -0.98
N HIS A 178 8.08 1.23 -1.88
CA HIS A 178 7.62 2.01 -3.03
C HIS A 178 6.57 1.24 -3.83
N PHE A 179 6.94 0.03 -4.24
CA PHE A 179 6.05 -0.84 -5.00
C PHE A 179 4.89 -1.39 -4.16
N GLY A 180 5.15 -1.81 -2.92
CA GLY A 180 4.12 -2.34 -2.02
C GLY A 180 2.97 -1.36 -1.77
N TRP A 181 3.27 -0.08 -1.52
CA TRP A 181 2.23 0.93 -1.35
C TRP A 181 1.55 1.27 -2.67
N ALA A 182 2.30 1.41 -3.77
CA ALA A 182 1.71 1.67 -5.09
C ALA A 182 0.71 0.57 -5.49
N LEU A 183 1.04 -0.69 -5.19
CA LEU A 183 0.16 -1.83 -5.41
C LEU A 183 -1.07 -1.78 -4.51
N MET A 184 -0.91 -1.44 -3.23
CA MET A 184 -2.03 -1.28 -2.31
C MET A 184 -2.96 -0.12 -2.71
N VAL A 185 -2.41 1.00 -3.19
CA VAL A 185 -3.18 2.12 -3.75
C VAL A 185 -4.04 1.64 -4.93
N ALA A 186 -3.44 0.90 -5.86
CA ALA A 186 -4.16 0.36 -7.01
C ALA A 186 -5.28 -0.61 -6.60
N ILE A 187 -4.97 -1.59 -5.75
CA ILE A 187 -5.93 -2.56 -5.22
C ILE A 187 -7.06 -1.85 -4.47
N GLY A 188 -6.72 -0.86 -3.65
CA GLY A 188 -7.68 -0.08 -2.88
C GLY A 188 -8.64 0.73 -3.75
N LEU A 189 -8.13 1.39 -4.80
CA LEU A 189 -8.95 2.11 -5.77
C LEU A 189 -9.83 1.15 -6.59
N ILE A 190 -9.32 -0.02 -6.98
CA ILE A 190 -10.10 -1.07 -7.65
C ILE A 190 -11.22 -1.58 -6.75
N ALA A 191 -10.95 -1.78 -5.45
CA ALA A 191 -11.94 -2.25 -4.49
C ALA A 191 -13.04 -1.19 -4.26
N ALA A 192 -12.65 0.08 -4.13
CA ALA A 192 -13.51 1.20 -3.76
C ALA A 192 -14.28 1.86 -4.92
N THR A 193 -13.97 1.52 -6.18
CA THR A 193 -14.61 2.09 -7.38
C THR A 193 -15.34 1.03 -8.22
N ARG A 194 -16.31 1.48 -9.03
CA ARG A 194 -17.16 0.59 -9.86
C ARG A 194 -16.98 0.76 -11.37
N SER A 195 -15.97 1.50 -11.81
CA SER A 195 -15.72 1.73 -13.25
C SER A 195 -15.19 0.48 -13.95
N ARG A 196 -15.56 0.29 -15.22
CA ARG A 196 -14.93 -0.72 -16.11
C ARG A 196 -13.44 -0.48 -16.32
N TRP A 197 -13.01 0.77 -16.18
CA TRP A 197 -11.63 1.21 -16.33
C TRP A 197 -10.81 1.08 -15.04
N ARG A 198 -11.39 0.56 -13.94
CA ARG A 198 -10.66 0.39 -12.68
C ARG A 198 -9.36 -0.42 -12.79
N PRO A 199 -9.18 -1.42 -13.70
CA PRO A 199 -7.90 -2.11 -13.81
C PRO A 199 -6.75 -1.18 -14.25
N LEU A 200 -7.03 -0.03 -14.85
CA LEU A 200 -6.01 0.95 -15.21
C LEU A 200 -5.25 1.49 -13.99
N TRP A 201 -5.79 1.38 -12.78
CA TRP A 201 -5.04 1.71 -11.56
C TRP A 201 -3.78 0.86 -11.38
N LEU A 202 -3.71 -0.34 -12.00
CA LEU A 202 -2.51 -1.18 -12.03
C LEU A 202 -1.34 -0.57 -12.83
N LEU A 203 -1.60 0.46 -13.64
CA LEU A 203 -0.52 1.20 -14.30
C LEU A 203 0.39 1.89 -13.28
N HIS A 204 -0.14 2.33 -12.13
CA HIS A 204 0.65 2.98 -11.09
C HIS A 204 1.75 2.06 -10.49
N PRO A 205 1.44 0.86 -9.96
CA PRO A 205 2.47 -0.06 -9.51
C PRO A 205 3.36 -0.57 -10.66
N LEU A 206 2.84 -0.71 -11.88
CA LEU A 206 3.67 -1.07 -13.03
C LEU A 206 4.73 0.01 -13.34
N ILE A 207 4.34 1.28 -13.40
CA ILE A 207 5.27 2.40 -13.59
C ILE A 207 6.26 2.44 -12.42
N THR A 208 5.78 2.27 -11.19
CA THR A 208 6.63 2.24 -10.00
C THR A 208 7.68 1.12 -10.11
N LEU A 209 7.27 -0.09 -10.53
CA LEU A 209 8.17 -1.23 -10.72
C LEU A 209 9.26 -0.93 -11.76
N LEU A 210 8.89 -0.38 -12.91
CA LEU A 210 9.84 -0.01 -13.95
C LEU A 210 10.81 1.08 -13.47
N VAL A 211 10.32 2.07 -12.71
CA VAL A 211 11.15 3.13 -12.15
C VAL A 211 12.14 2.55 -11.14
N ILE A 212 11.71 1.74 -10.18
CA ILE A 212 12.62 1.22 -9.14
C ILE A 212 13.68 0.28 -9.68
N VAL A 213 13.34 -0.55 -10.68
CA VAL A 213 14.27 -1.46 -11.33
C VAL A 213 15.18 -0.69 -12.29
N GLY A 214 14.64 0.20 -13.11
CA GLY A 214 15.41 0.98 -14.08
C GLY A 214 16.39 1.96 -13.43
N THR A 215 16.06 2.50 -12.26
CA THR A 215 16.97 3.33 -11.46
C THR A 215 17.92 2.50 -10.59
N ALA A 216 17.91 1.18 -10.72
CA ALA A 216 18.73 0.23 -9.97
C ALA A 216 18.62 0.39 -8.43
N ASN A 217 17.45 0.85 -7.96
CA ASN A 217 17.15 0.94 -6.54
C ASN A 217 16.71 -0.40 -5.94
N HIS A 218 16.12 -1.27 -6.75
CA HIS A 218 15.54 -2.53 -6.31
C HIS A 218 15.76 -3.66 -7.33
N TYR A 219 15.86 -4.88 -6.81
CA TYR A 219 15.80 -6.12 -7.59
C TYR A 219 14.34 -6.49 -7.92
N TRP A 220 14.12 -7.40 -8.88
CA TRP A 220 12.78 -7.95 -9.10
C TRP A 220 12.27 -8.70 -7.88
N LEU A 221 13.15 -9.41 -7.18
CA LEU A 221 12.81 -10.15 -5.98
C LEU A 221 12.26 -9.24 -4.87
N ASP A 222 12.75 -8.00 -4.76
CA ASP A 222 12.25 -7.03 -3.78
C ASP A 222 10.77 -6.72 -3.98
N ALA A 223 10.34 -6.65 -5.25
CA ALA A 223 8.95 -6.45 -5.63
C ALA A 223 8.10 -7.70 -5.40
N ILE A 224 8.64 -8.89 -5.69
CA ILE A 224 7.97 -10.18 -5.44
C ILE A 224 7.70 -10.37 -3.95
N VAL A 225 8.70 -10.13 -3.10
CA VAL A 225 8.56 -10.22 -1.64
C VAL A 225 7.55 -9.19 -1.14
N ALA A 226 7.58 -7.95 -1.65
CA ALA A 226 6.57 -6.93 -1.32
C ALA A 226 5.14 -7.36 -1.72
N THR A 227 4.97 -7.97 -2.89
CA THR A 227 3.67 -8.54 -3.32
C THR A 227 3.21 -9.67 -2.40
N ALA A 228 4.11 -10.60 -2.05
CA ALA A 228 3.77 -11.71 -1.17
C ALA A 228 3.34 -11.21 0.23
N MET A 229 4.10 -10.26 0.80
CA MET A 229 3.77 -9.61 2.07
C MET A 229 2.43 -8.89 2.02
N LEU A 230 2.17 -8.14 0.94
CA LEU A 230 0.89 -7.47 0.76
C LEU A 230 -0.26 -8.48 0.60
N GLY A 231 -0.06 -9.55 -0.17
CA GLY A 231 -1.04 -10.62 -0.35
C GLY A 231 -1.41 -11.28 0.97
N LEU A 232 -0.43 -11.57 1.83
CA LEU A 232 -0.65 -12.09 3.17
C LEU A 232 -1.43 -11.09 4.03
N ALA A 233 -1.06 -9.80 4.02
CA ALA A 233 -1.77 -8.77 4.76
C ALA A 233 -3.23 -8.62 4.29
N LEU A 234 -3.50 -8.72 2.99
CA LEU A 234 -4.85 -8.69 2.41
C LEU A 234 -5.66 -9.94 2.76
N ALA A 235 -5.01 -11.10 2.88
CA ALA A 235 -5.65 -12.33 3.32
C ALA A 235 -6.04 -12.27 4.81
N LEU A 236 -5.24 -11.62 5.65
CA LEU A 236 -5.50 -11.47 7.09
C LEU A 236 -6.46 -10.30 7.41
N VAL A 237 -6.47 -9.26 6.59
CA VAL A 237 -7.27 -8.05 6.80
C VAL A 237 -8.31 -7.93 5.69
N HIS A 238 -9.51 -8.44 5.95
CA HIS A 238 -10.56 -8.52 4.94
C HIS A 238 -11.17 -7.16 4.59
N PRO A 239 -11.48 -6.92 3.30
CA PRO A 239 -12.15 -5.71 2.87
C PRO A 239 -13.59 -5.64 3.42
N PRO A 240 -14.16 -4.42 3.57
CA PRO A 240 -15.55 -4.29 3.95
C PRO A 240 -16.44 -5.01 2.94
N ARG A 241 -17.44 -5.76 3.43
CA ARG A 241 -18.40 -6.46 2.58
C ARG A 241 -19.04 -5.43 1.65
N ARG A 242 -19.02 -5.71 0.34
CA ARG A 242 -19.85 -4.97 -0.60
C ARG A 242 -21.28 -5.25 -0.18
N THR A 243 -21.98 -4.26 0.37
CA THR A 243 -23.43 -4.26 0.35
C THR A 243 -23.82 -4.35 -1.12
N ALA A 244 -24.19 -5.55 -1.55
CA ALA A 244 -25.05 -5.70 -2.71
C ALA A 244 -26.27 -4.85 -2.34
N GLY A 245 -26.45 -3.70 -2.99
CA GLY A 245 -27.69 -2.97 -2.83
C GLY A 245 -28.78 -3.94 -3.24
N THR A 246 -29.62 -4.36 -2.29
CA THR A 246 -30.75 -5.25 -2.51
C THR A 246 -31.59 -4.69 -3.67
N PRO A 247 -31.55 -5.26 -4.89
CA PRO A 247 -32.52 -4.93 -5.90
C PRO A 247 -33.69 -5.86 -5.63
N GLY A 248 -34.73 -5.33 -4.99
CA GLY A 248 -35.98 -6.06 -4.76
C GLY A 248 -36.26 -6.34 -3.29
N ARG A 249 -36.58 -5.30 -2.51
CA ARG A 249 -37.73 -5.45 -1.63
C ARG A 249 -38.92 -5.41 -2.58
N ALA A 250 -39.38 -6.61 -2.95
CA ALA A 250 -40.62 -6.82 -3.66
C ALA A 250 -41.68 -5.88 -3.08
N ALA A 251 -42.44 -5.26 -3.97
CA ALA A 251 -43.62 -4.46 -3.66
C ALA A 251 -44.33 -5.05 -2.44
N GLY A 252 -44.27 -4.33 -1.32
CA GLY A 252 -45.22 -4.53 -0.25
C GLY A 252 -46.56 -4.15 -0.85
N LEU A 253 -47.29 -5.14 -1.35
CA LEU A 253 -48.73 -5.03 -1.51
C LEU A 253 -49.26 -4.44 -0.20
N PRO A 254 -49.98 -3.31 -0.23
CA PRO A 254 -50.67 -2.86 0.96
C PRO A 254 -51.61 -4.00 1.34
N VAL A 255 -51.33 -4.65 2.47
CA VAL A 255 -52.30 -5.54 3.10
C VAL A 255 -53.45 -4.63 3.49
N THR A 256 -54.49 -4.61 2.67
CA THR A 256 -55.79 -4.03 3.00
C THR A 256 -56.25 -4.75 4.26
N ARG A 257 -56.13 -4.08 5.39
CA ARG A 257 -56.86 -4.47 6.60
C ARG A 257 -58.33 -4.32 6.27
N GLU A 258 -59.03 -5.43 6.08
CA GLU A 258 -60.48 -5.41 6.09
C GLU A 258 -60.95 -4.84 7.44
N PRO A 259 -61.84 -3.82 7.45
CA PRO A 259 -62.46 -3.39 8.67
C PRO A 259 -63.43 -4.50 9.11
N VAL A 260 -63.11 -5.14 10.25
CA VAL A 260 -64.07 -6.00 10.95
C VAL A 260 -65.25 -5.11 11.36
N LEU A 261 -66.38 -5.29 10.69
CA LEU A 261 -67.68 -4.76 11.10
C LEU A 261 -68.04 -5.42 12.45
N ALA A 262 -67.79 -4.70 13.55
CA ALA A 262 -68.39 -5.01 14.83
C ALA A 262 -69.91 -4.77 14.68
N GLY A 263 -70.65 -5.87 14.51
CA GLY A 263 -72.10 -5.86 14.42
C GLY A 263 -72.72 -5.23 15.67
N ALA A 264 -73.57 -4.22 15.45
CA ALA A 264 -74.62 -3.86 16.39
C ALA A 264 -75.65 -5.00 16.40
N GLY A 265 -75.96 -5.54 17.58
CA GLY A 265 -76.88 -6.67 17.68
C GLY A 265 -77.28 -7.06 19.10
N ARG A 266 -78.19 -6.25 19.66
CA ARG A 266 -79.16 -6.51 20.74
C ARG A 266 -78.67 -6.69 22.17
#